data_AF-A0A1S1LGH0-F1
#
_entry.id   AF-A0A1S1LGH0-F1
#
_cell.length_a   1.000
_cell.length_b   1.000
_cell.length_c   1.000
_cell.angle_alpha   90.00
_cell.angle_beta   90.00
_cell.angle_gamma   90.00
#
_symmetry.space_group_name_H-M   'P 1'
#
loop_
_entity.id
_entity.type
_entity.pdbx_description
1 polymer ?
#
loop_
_entity_poly.entity_id
_entity_poly.type
_entity_poly.pdbx_seq_one_letter_code
_entity_poly.pdbx_strand_id
1 'polypeptide(L)'
;MNVLELASSADQRLTQLRRTVELATAVADIDAILDEGTTSIIAGFAARMTESQIANRIGVSVPALRLRLEGASEIATGVHGVREGDLILEIDGRRVSWVVARAFGPLESGGPRCLGICYPNRFDYNLWEGNDLNADKARLRLIRAKGN
;
A
#
# COMPACT_ATOMS: atom_id res chain seq x y z
N MET A 1 -30.63 40.52 -21.13
CA MET A 1 -29.83 39.86 -20.06
C MET A 1 -29.54 40.90 -19.01
N ASN A 2 -30.22 40.82 -17.87
CA ASN A 2 -30.22 41.88 -16.86
C ASN A 2 -29.01 41.74 -15.93
N VAL A 3 -28.41 42.84 -15.48
CA VAL A 3 -27.18 42.85 -14.65
C VAL A 3 -27.37 42.03 -13.36
N LEU A 4 -28.61 41.95 -12.87
CA LEU A 4 -29.03 41.13 -11.73
C LEU A 4 -28.98 39.62 -11.98
N GLU A 5 -29.24 39.15 -13.20
CA GLU A 5 -29.16 37.72 -13.56
C GLU A 5 -27.71 37.27 -13.75
N LEU A 6 -26.82 38.18 -14.19
CA LEU A 6 -25.39 37.91 -14.27
C LEU A 6 -24.76 37.77 -12.88
N ALA A 7 -25.16 38.64 -11.95
CA ALA A 7 -24.67 38.62 -10.57
C ALA A 7 -25.11 37.35 -9.82
N SER A 8 -26.39 36.95 -9.96
CA SER A 8 -26.90 35.73 -9.32
C SER A 8 -26.26 34.44 -9.89
N SER A 9 -26.02 34.40 -11.21
CA SER A 9 -25.28 33.33 -11.86
C SER A 9 -23.83 33.24 -11.41
N ALA A 10 -23.18 34.38 -11.13
CA ALA A 10 -21.78 34.40 -10.70
C ALA A 10 -21.62 33.86 -9.27
N ASP A 11 -22.51 34.26 -8.35
CA ASP A 11 -22.51 33.76 -6.96
C ASP A 11 -22.80 32.27 -6.87
N GLN A 12 -23.73 31.76 -7.68
CA GLN A 12 -24.00 30.32 -7.74
C GLN A 12 -22.78 29.52 -8.23
N ARG A 13 -22.09 30.00 -9.27
CA ARG A 13 -20.86 29.36 -9.77
C ARG A 13 -19.72 29.41 -8.77
N LEU A 14 -19.55 30.53 -8.05
CA LEU A 14 -18.56 30.67 -6.98
C LEU A 14 -18.81 29.71 -5.81
N THR A 15 -20.09 29.55 -5.42
CA THR A 15 -20.49 28.61 -4.38
C THR A 15 -20.24 27.17 -4.79
N GLN A 16 -20.54 26.84 -6.06
CA GLN A 16 -20.32 25.51 -6.61
C GLN A 16 -18.83 25.19 -6.72
N LEU A 17 -18.00 26.14 -7.18
CA LEU A 17 -16.54 26.02 -7.21
C LEU A 17 -15.94 25.84 -5.82
N ARG A 18 -16.38 26.62 -4.83
CA ARG A 18 -15.94 26.45 -3.43
C ARG A 18 -16.23 25.05 -2.92
N ARG A 19 -17.44 24.53 -3.18
CA ARG A 19 -17.82 23.17 -2.78
C ARG A 19 -16.99 22.10 -3.47
N THR A 20 -16.68 22.27 -4.76
CA THR A 20 -15.80 21.37 -5.51
C THR A 20 -14.37 21.41 -5.00
N VAL A 21 -13.86 22.60 -4.65
CA VAL A 21 -12.52 22.76 -4.05
C VAL A 21 -12.48 22.14 -2.66
N GLU A 22 -13.48 22.38 -1.81
CA GLU A 22 -13.60 21.78 -0.47
C GLU A 22 -13.66 20.25 -0.52
N LEU A 23 -14.43 19.69 -1.45
CA LEU A 23 -14.49 18.25 -1.70
C LEU A 23 -13.14 17.72 -2.21
N ALA A 24 -12.48 18.44 -3.12
CA ALA A 24 -11.17 18.04 -3.64
C ALA A 24 -10.08 18.07 -2.56
N THR A 25 -10.08 19.08 -1.68
CA THR A 25 -9.17 19.12 -0.51
C THR A 25 -9.50 18.03 0.50
N ALA A 26 -10.78 17.77 0.79
CA ALA A 26 -11.15 16.70 1.70
C ALA A 26 -10.77 15.31 1.15
N VAL A 27 -10.90 15.09 -0.17
CA VAL A 27 -10.43 13.86 -0.84
C VAL A 27 -8.91 13.77 -0.81
N ALA A 28 -8.19 14.86 -1.09
CA ALA A 28 -6.74 14.90 -1.01
C ALA A 28 -6.21 14.69 0.42
N ASP A 29 -6.90 15.23 1.43
CA ASP A 29 -6.57 15.04 2.84
C ASP A 29 -6.87 13.60 3.29
N ILE A 30 -7.98 13.00 2.85
CA ILE A 30 -8.27 11.59 3.10
C ILE A 30 -7.24 10.69 2.43
N ASP A 31 -6.88 10.96 1.17
CA ASP A 31 -5.84 10.21 0.46
C ASP A 31 -4.48 10.38 1.13
N ALA A 32 -4.13 11.59 1.60
CA ALA A 32 -2.89 11.85 2.34
C ALA A 32 -2.87 11.17 3.73
N ILE A 33 -3.99 11.15 4.44
CA ILE A 33 -4.14 10.47 5.75
C ILE A 33 -4.15 8.94 5.56
N LEU A 34 -4.77 8.44 4.49
CA LEU A 34 -4.70 7.03 4.10
C LEU A 34 -3.27 6.66 3.66
N ASP A 35 -2.55 7.57 3.00
CA ASP A 35 -1.17 7.39 2.54
C ASP A 35 -0.17 7.40 3.71
N GLU A 36 -0.28 8.32 4.68
CA GLU A 36 0.52 8.32 5.93
C GLU A 36 0.21 7.10 6.81
N GLY A 37 -1.07 6.72 6.89
CA GLY A 37 -1.52 5.54 7.62
C GLY A 37 -0.96 4.25 7.03
N THR A 38 -1.00 4.11 5.71
CA THR A 38 -0.49 2.93 5.00
C THR A 38 1.03 2.82 5.14
N THR A 39 1.75 3.93 4.96
CA THR A 39 3.21 3.99 5.15
C THR A 39 3.59 3.62 6.59
N SER A 40 2.87 4.14 7.58
CA SER A 40 3.09 3.81 9.00
C SER A 40 2.84 2.32 9.31
N ILE A 41 1.84 1.71 8.66
CA ILE A 41 1.54 0.29 8.79
C ILE A 41 2.67 -0.55 8.18
N ILE A 42 3.11 -0.25 6.95
CA ILE A 42 4.22 -0.93 6.27
C ILE A 42 5.49 -0.81 7.11
N ALA A 43 5.80 0.40 7.60
CA ALA A 43 6.95 0.64 8.48
C ALA A 43 6.86 -0.17 9.78
N GLY A 44 5.66 -0.33 10.35
CA GLY A 44 5.43 -1.20 11.50
C GLY A 44 5.77 -2.67 11.20
N PHE A 45 5.32 -3.20 10.06
CA PHE A 45 5.67 -4.55 9.63
C PHE A 45 7.17 -4.70 9.33
N ALA A 46 7.79 -3.69 8.71
CA ALA A 46 9.23 -3.66 8.43
C ALA A 46 10.05 -3.64 9.73
N ALA A 47 9.57 -2.94 10.76
CA ALA A 47 10.10 -2.95 12.12
C ALA A 47 9.75 -4.23 12.90
N ARG A 48 9.26 -5.27 12.22
CA ARG A 48 8.90 -6.59 12.76
C ARG A 48 7.85 -6.56 13.86
N MET A 49 6.98 -5.54 13.88
CA MET A 49 5.86 -5.48 14.80
C MET A 49 4.74 -6.45 14.39
N THR A 50 4.04 -7.01 15.37
CA THR A 50 2.83 -7.81 15.15
C THR A 50 1.66 -6.92 14.71
N GLU A 51 0.64 -7.49 14.03
CA GLU A 51 -0.60 -6.78 13.67
C GLU A 51 -1.22 -6.06 14.89
N SER A 52 -1.20 -6.70 16.07
CA SER A 52 -1.71 -6.13 17.32
C SER A 52 -0.91 -4.91 17.77
N GLN A 53 0.42 -4.95 17.70
CA GLN A 53 1.27 -3.81 18.05
C GLN A 53 1.09 -2.64 17.08
N ILE A 54 0.95 -2.92 15.78
CA ILE A 54 0.70 -1.90 14.76
C ILE A 54 -0.67 -1.26 14.99
N ALA A 55 -1.71 -2.07 15.18
CA ALA A 55 -3.07 -1.60 15.45
C ALA A 55 -3.12 -0.71 16.70
N ASN A 56 -2.47 -1.12 17.79
CA ASN A 56 -2.35 -0.32 19.00
C ASN A 56 -1.62 1.02 18.76
N ARG A 57 -0.54 1.01 17.96
CA ARG A 57 0.26 2.20 17.68
C ARG A 57 -0.50 3.25 16.87
N ILE A 58 -1.34 2.82 15.92
CA ILE A 58 -2.15 3.73 15.10
C ILE A 58 -3.55 3.98 15.67
N GLY A 59 -3.84 3.45 16.87
CA GLY A 59 -5.10 3.69 17.59
C GLY A 59 -6.33 3.02 16.96
N VAL A 60 -6.18 1.86 16.32
CA VAL A 60 -7.31 1.12 15.71
C VAL A 60 -7.38 -0.32 16.21
N SER A 61 -8.52 -0.99 15.96
CA SER A 61 -8.66 -2.42 16.22
C SER A 61 -7.95 -3.25 15.14
N VAL A 62 -7.50 -4.46 15.48
CA VAL A 62 -6.90 -5.39 14.50
C VAL A 62 -7.83 -5.67 13.32
N PRO A 63 -9.15 -5.91 13.48
CA PRO A 63 -10.05 -6.06 12.35
C PRO A 63 -10.11 -4.82 11.44
N ALA A 64 -10.10 -3.61 12.01
CA ALA A 64 -10.08 -2.37 11.24
C ALA A 64 -8.76 -2.20 10.46
N LEU A 65 -7.62 -2.57 11.07
CA LEU A 65 -6.33 -2.62 10.38
C LEU A 65 -6.39 -3.57 9.17
N ARG A 66 -6.95 -4.78 9.33
CA ARG A 66 -7.08 -5.75 8.24
C ARG A 66 -7.95 -5.24 7.10
N LEU A 67 -9.09 -4.62 7.42
CA LEU A 67 -9.98 -4.04 6.42
C LEU A 67 -9.28 -2.92 5.63
N ARG A 68 -8.49 -2.07 6.30
CA ARG A 68 -7.68 -1.04 5.63
C ARG A 68 -6.64 -1.65 4.71
N LEU A 69 -5.92 -2.67 5.18
CA LEU A 69 -4.93 -3.39 4.38
C LEU A 69 -5.57 -4.02 3.14
N GLU A 70 -6.72 -4.66 3.28
CA GLU A 70 -7.45 -5.27 2.17
C GLU A 70 -7.93 -4.21 1.16
N GLY A 71 -8.50 -3.10 1.64
CA GLY A 71 -8.97 -2.01 0.78
C GLY A 71 -7.86 -1.26 0.03
N ALA A 72 -6.66 -1.19 0.60
CA ALA A 72 -5.48 -0.57 -0.03
C ALA A 72 -4.65 -1.55 -0.88
N SER A 73 -4.99 -2.84 -0.88
CA SER A 73 -4.23 -3.86 -1.60
C SER A 73 -4.61 -3.98 -3.07
N GLU A 74 -3.61 -4.29 -3.89
CA GLU A 74 -3.77 -4.67 -5.28
C GLU A 74 -3.36 -6.12 -5.52
N ILE A 75 -3.89 -6.70 -6.59
CA ILE A 75 -3.53 -8.05 -7.02
C ILE A 75 -2.52 -7.93 -8.16
N ALA A 76 -1.36 -8.54 -7.98
CA ALA A 76 -0.34 -8.67 -9.00
C ALA A 76 -0.16 -10.15 -9.39
N THR A 77 0.15 -10.40 -10.66
CA THR A 77 0.57 -11.71 -11.13
C THR A 77 2.03 -11.64 -11.53
N GLY A 78 2.80 -12.59 -11.01
CA GLY A 78 4.24 -12.61 -11.14
C GLY A 78 4.93 -11.62 -10.20
N VAL A 79 6.18 -11.94 -9.85
CA VAL A 79 6.93 -11.22 -8.80
C VAL A 79 7.88 -10.17 -9.36
N HIS A 80 8.04 -10.09 -10.67
CA HIS A 80 8.96 -9.15 -11.33
C HIS A 80 8.60 -7.68 -11.11
N GLY A 81 7.32 -7.38 -10.88
CA GLY A 81 6.84 -6.02 -10.65
C GLY A 81 6.94 -5.54 -9.21
N VAL A 82 7.40 -6.41 -8.30
CA VAL A 82 7.48 -6.15 -6.85
C VAL A 82 8.69 -5.29 -6.53
N ARG A 83 8.49 -4.30 -5.67
CA ARG A 83 9.47 -3.28 -5.29
C ARG A 83 9.84 -3.40 -3.82
N GLU A 84 11.01 -2.87 -3.50
CA GLU A 84 11.41 -2.66 -2.10
C GLU A 84 10.38 -1.76 -1.40
N GLY A 85 10.02 -2.12 -0.17
CA GLY A 85 8.97 -1.44 0.60
C GLY A 85 7.55 -1.94 0.33
N ASP A 86 7.32 -2.80 -0.67
CA ASP A 86 6.00 -3.42 -0.85
C ASP A 86 5.68 -4.35 0.33
N LEU A 87 4.42 -4.33 0.77
CA LEU A 87 3.89 -5.27 1.77
C LEU A 87 3.05 -6.32 1.06
N ILE A 88 3.53 -7.55 1.01
CA ILE A 88 2.83 -8.71 0.47
C ILE A 88 1.91 -9.28 1.57
N LEU A 89 0.61 -9.16 1.39
CA LEU A 89 -0.38 -9.71 2.30
C LEU A 89 -0.64 -11.19 2.04
N GLU A 90 -0.67 -11.59 0.77
CA GLU A 90 -0.96 -12.97 0.35
C GLU A 90 -0.12 -13.41 -0.85
N ILE A 91 0.17 -14.70 -0.92
CA ILE A 91 0.82 -15.39 -2.04
C ILE A 91 0.05 -16.66 -2.35
N ASP A 92 -0.45 -16.81 -3.57
CA ASP A 92 -1.21 -17.98 -4.04
C ASP A 92 -2.34 -18.39 -3.06
N GLY A 93 -3.01 -17.38 -2.49
CA GLY A 93 -4.12 -17.56 -1.54
C GLY A 93 -3.68 -17.83 -0.09
N ARG A 94 -2.38 -17.92 0.19
CA ARG A 94 -1.85 -18.03 1.56
C ARG A 94 -1.52 -16.65 2.11
N ARG A 95 -2.10 -16.32 3.27
CA ARG A 95 -1.79 -15.09 4.01
C ARG A 95 -0.39 -15.14 4.63
N VAL A 96 0.39 -14.08 4.44
CA VAL A 96 1.82 -14.06 4.77
C VAL A 96 2.29 -12.78 5.47
N SER A 97 1.79 -11.60 5.11
CA SER A 97 2.19 -10.29 5.68
C SER A 97 3.71 -10.07 5.69
N TRP A 98 4.35 -10.04 4.52
CA TRP A 98 5.81 -9.94 4.30
C TRP A 98 6.17 -8.58 3.72
N VAL A 99 7.22 -7.93 4.24
CA VAL A 99 7.74 -6.69 3.65
C VAL A 99 8.91 -7.02 2.73
N VAL A 100 8.92 -6.42 1.56
CA VAL A 100 9.99 -6.60 0.58
C VAL A 100 11.17 -5.73 0.96
N ALA A 101 12.26 -6.36 1.39
CA ALA A 101 13.51 -5.70 1.73
C ALA A 101 14.44 -5.52 0.51
N ARG A 102 14.19 -6.27 -0.57
CA ARG A 102 14.92 -6.16 -1.84
C ARG A 102 14.04 -6.59 -2.99
N ALA A 103 14.02 -5.82 -4.07
CA ALA A 103 13.28 -6.12 -5.30
C ALA A 103 13.74 -7.41 -5.99
N PHE A 104 12.89 -7.96 -6.87
CA PHE A 104 13.14 -9.26 -7.51
C PHE A 104 14.30 -9.17 -8.50
N GLY A 105 15.39 -9.89 -8.22
CA GLY A 105 16.62 -9.75 -9.00
C GLY A 105 17.69 -10.76 -8.60
N PRO A 106 18.81 -10.79 -9.33
CA PRO A 106 19.91 -11.68 -9.01
C PRO A 106 20.58 -11.25 -7.69
N LEU A 107 20.96 -12.21 -6.84
CA LEU A 107 21.71 -11.94 -5.60
C LEU A 107 23.07 -11.31 -5.86
N GLU A 108 23.75 -11.81 -6.89
CA GLU A 108 25.04 -11.39 -7.39
C GLU A 108 25.03 -11.47 -8.92
N SER A 109 25.97 -10.82 -9.60
CA SER A 109 25.99 -10.79 -11.08
C SER A 109 26.01 -12.21 -11.67
N GLY A 110 24.93 -12.60 -12.37
CA GLY A 110 24.77 -13.94 -12.95
C GLY A 110 24.25 -15.01 -11.97
N GLY A 111 24.03 -14.67 -10.71
CA GLY A 111 23.49 -15.56 -9.68
C GLY A 111 21.97 -15.77 -9.78
N PRO A 112 21.41 -16.64 -8.92
CA PRO A 112 19.98 -16.93 -8.91
C PRO A 112 19.15 -15.68 -8.58
N ARG A 113 17.98 -15.56 -9.20
CA ARG A 113 17.03 -14.47 -8.94
C ARG A 113 16.14 -14.81 -7.74
N CYS A 114 16.01 -13.88 -6.81
CA CYS A 114 15.18 -14.02 -5.64
C CYS A 114 14.58 -12.67 -5.24
N LEU A 115 13.69 -12.69 -4.24
CA LEU A 115 13.24 -11.49 -3.54
C LEU A 115 13.71 -11.56 -2.10
N GLY A 116 14.27 -10.47 -1.59
CA GLY A 116 14.60 -10.36 -0.17
C GLY A 116 13.35 -9.95 0.60
N ILE A 117 12.95 -10.73 1.60
CA ILE A 117 11.80 -10.42 2.44
C ILE A 117 12.12 -10.37 3.93
N CYS A 118 11.51 -9.40 4.60
CA CYS A 118 11.51 -9.23 6.04
C CYS A 118 10.16 -9.71 6.60
N TYR A 119 10.23 -10.59 7.59
CA TYR A 119 9.06 -11.15 8.26
C TYR A 119 8.88 -10.56 9.66
N PRO A 120 7.64 -10.23 10.08
CA PRO A 120 7.37 -9.94 11.48
C PRO A 120 7.74 -11.13 12.37
N ASN A 121 8.74 -10.96 13.24
CA ASN A 121 9.23 -11.96 14.20
C ASN A 121 10.12 -13.10 13.64
N ARG A 122 10.70 -13.00 12.43
CA ARG A 122 11.76 -13.93 11.95
C ARG A 122 12.92 -13.20 11.25
N PHE A 123 13.93 -13.99 10.87
CA PHE A 123 15.05 -13.61 10.02
C PHE A 123 14.61 -13.18 8.62
N ASP A 124 15.44 -12.37 7.98
CA ASP A 124 15.31 -12.03 6.58
C ASP A 124 15.67 -13.26 5.74
N TYR A 125 14.91 -13.54 4.69
CA TYR A 125 15.19 -14.68 3.83
C TYR A 125 14.93 -14.38 2.36
N ASN A 126 15.63 -15.11 1.49
CA ASN A 126 15.43 -15.05 0.06
C ASN A 126 14.24 -15.94 -0.29
N LEU A 127 13.15 -15.30 -0.68
CA LEU A 127 12.03 -16.01 -1.26
C LEU A 127 12.38 -16.36 -2.71
N TRP A 128 11.89 -17.50 -3.18
CA TRP A 128 12.18 -18.09 -4.51
C TRP A 128 13.56 -18.76 -4.69
N GLU A 129 14.43 -18.73 -3.69
CA GLU A 129 15.62 -19.59 -3.68
C GLU A 129 15.18 -21.05 -3.40
N GLY A 130 15.20 -21.91 -4.42
CA GLY A 130 14.97 -23.36 -4.28
C GLY A 130 13.52 -23.78 -3.93
N ASN A 131 12.50 -22.96 -4.21
CA ASN A 131 11.09 -23.30 -3.98
C ASN A 131 10.31 -23.53 -5.28
N ASP A 132 9.27 -24.38 -5.23
CA ASP A 132 8.34 -24.72 -6.34
C ASP A 132 7.41 -23.57 -6.77
N LEU A 133 7.51 -22.40 -6.12
CA LEU A 133 6.71 -21.22 -6.43
C LEU A 133 7.17 -20.61 -7.76
N ASN A 134 6.31 -20.67 -8.78
CA ASN A 134 6.61 -20.14 -10.10
C ASN A 134 6.57 -18.61 -10.09
N ALA A 135 7.74 -17.97 -10.21
CA ALA A 135 7.92 -16.52 -10.16
C ALA A 135 7.07 -15.74 -11.18
N ASP A 136 6.73 -16.34 -12.33
CA ASP A 136 5.92 -15.70 -13.37
C ASP A 136 4.41 -15.83 -13.10
N LYS A 137 4.01 -16.85 -12.33
CA LYS A 137 2.59 -17.21 -12.14
C LYS A 137 2.09 -16.95 -10.72
N ALA A 138 2.98 -16.71 -9.77
CA ALA A 138 2.62 -16.43 -8.39
C ALA A 138 1.63 -15.26 -8.33
N ARG A 139 0.49 -15.47 -7.69
CA ARG A 139 -0.53 -14.45 -7.46
C ARG A 139 -0.25 -13.79 -6.12
N LEU A 140 0.08 -12.51 -6.16
CA LEU A 140 0.38 -11.70 -4.99
C LEU A 140 -0.80 -10.77 -4.71
N ARG A 141 -1.14 -10.62 -3.43
CA ARG A 141 -1.89 -9.47 -2.95
C ARG A 141 -0.92 -8.58 -2.19
N LEU A 142 -0.66 -7.38 -2.68
CA LEU A 142 0.33 -6.49 -2.11
C LEU A 142 -0.19 -5.07 -1.94
N ILE A 143 0.44 -4.33 -1.03
CA ILE A 143 0.27 -2.90 -0.86
C ILE A 143 1.60 -2.26 -1.23
N ARG A 144 1.56 -1.23 -2.07
CA ARG A 144 2.76 -0.48 -2.41
C ARG A 144 2.95 0.67 -1.44
N ALA A 145 4.18 0.82 -0.95
CA ALA A 145 4.59 2.10 -0.39
C ALA A 145 4.63 3.13 -1.55
N LYS A 146 4.01 4.29 -1.39
CA LYS A 146 4.25 5.43 -2.29
C LYS A 146 5.53 6.15 -1.85
N GLY A 147 6.54 6.16 -2.72
CA GLY A 147 7.85 6.82 -2.53
C GLY A 147 8.95 5.79 -2.26
N ASN A 148 10.10 5.80 -2.94
CA ASN A 148 10.78 6.89 -3.64
C ASN A 148 10.50 7.03 -5.15
#